data_AF-A0A7S1SHN1-F1
#
_entry.id   AF-A0A7S1SHN1-F1
#
_cell.length_a   1.000
_cell.length_b   1.000
_cell.length_c   1.000
_cell.angle_alpha   90.00
_cell.angle_beta   90.00
_cell.angle_gamma   90.00
#
_symmetry.space_group_name_H-M   'P 1'
#
loop_
_entity.id
_entity.type
_entity.pdbx_description
1 polymer ?
#
loop_
_entity_poly.entity_id
_entity_poly.type
_entity_poly.pdbx_seq_one_letter_code
_entity_poly.pdbx_strand_id
1 'polypeptide(L)'
;KSTSIGGTIHLLINNQVGFTTAPSDARSTMYCTDIAKGLGIPILHVNADDPEAVIRACQLAADWRAKYQEDIVIDVIGYRRNGHNELDNPEPTMPLTCKLIKNHPPVARLYSEKLQA
;
A
#
# COMPACT_ATOMS: atom_id res chain seq x y z
N LYS A 1 -7.71 29.35 -2.73
CA LYS A 1 -8.90 28.62 -2.21
C LYS A 1 -9.89 28.16 -3.30
N SER A 2 -9.85 28.67 -4.55
CA SER A 2 -10.83 28.32 -5.60
C SER A 2 -10.80 26.84 -6.06
N THR A 3 -9.67 26.15 -5.95
CA THR A 3 -9.50 24.75 -6.41
C THR A 3 -9.58 23.70 -5.31
N SER A 4 -9.90 24.09 -4.06
CA SER A 4 -9.96 23.14 -2.95
C SER A 4 -11.24 22.31 -2.98
N ILE A 5 -11.11 20.99 -2.80
CA ILE A 5 -12.23 20.04 -2.73
C ILE A 5 -12.47 19.49 -1.30
N GLY A 6 -11.86 20.12 -0.29
CA GLY A 6 -12.03 19.72 1.12
C GLY A 6 -11.27 18.44 1.50
N GLY A 7 -10.08 18.25 0.93
CA GLY A 7 -9.21 17.12 1.24
C GLY A 7 -9.49 15.86 0.42
N THR A 8 -8.42 15.20 -0.04
CA THR A 8 -8.43 13.93 -0.75
C THR A 8 -7.89 12.81 0.14
N ILE A 9 -8.57 11.66 0.15
CA ILE A 9 -8.03 10.45 0.75
C ILE A 9 -7.25 9.70 -0.34
N HIS A 10 -5.94 9.60 -0.17
CA HIS A 10 -5.05 8.92 -1.11
C HIS A 10 -4.78 7.50 -0.62
N LEU A 11 -5.17 6.50 -1.41
CA LEU A 11 -4.90 5.10 -1.11
C LEU A 11 -3.81 4.58 -2.06
N LEU A 12 -2.64 4.25 -1.53
CA LEU A 12 -1.56 3.66 -2.29
C LEU A 12 -1.52 2.15 -2.06
N ILE A 13 -1.59 1.39 -3.15
CA ILE A 13 -1.36 -0.06 -3.15
C ILE A 13 0.13 -0.30 -3.36
N ASN A 14 0.87 -0.30 -2.27
CA ASN A 14 2.32 -0.45 -2.27
C ASN A 14 2.69 -1.94 -2.30
N ASN A 15 2.67 -2.50 -3.51
CA ASN A 15 3.11 -3.86 -3.79
C ASN A 15 4.64 -4.02 -3.89
N GLN A 16 5.39 -2.96 -3.57
CA GLN A 16 6.85 -2.90 -3.53
C GLN A 16 7.57 -3.13 -4.88
N VAL A 17 6.89 -2.96 -6.03
CA VAL A 17 7.53 -3.03 -7.35
C VAL A 17 6.78 -2.23 -8.41
N GLY A 18 7.53 -1.48 -9.24
CA GLY A 18 7.00 -0.89 -10.48
C GLY A 18 7.47 -1.67 -11.70
N PHE A 19 6.59 -2.42 -12.37
CA PHE A 19 6.97 -3.35 -13.45
C PHE A 19 8.03 -4.38 -12.98
N THR A 20 9.30 -4.16 -13.34
CA THR A 20 10.50 -4.90 -12.91
C THR A 20 11.44 -4.09 -12.02
N THR A 21 11.15 -2.81 -11.79
CA THR A 21 11.99 -1.85 -11.05
C THR A 21 11.76 -1.96 -9.55
N ALA A 22 12.85 -2.14 -8.80
CA ALA A 22 12.83 -2.21 -7.34
C ALA A 22 12.57 -0.82 -6.70
N PRO A 23 12.05 -0.78 -5.46
CA PRO A 23 11.82 0.47 -4.73
C PRO A 23 13.06 1.37 -4.61
N SER A 24 14.23 0.78 -4.41
CA SER A 24 15.52 1.48 -4.29
C SER A 24 15.92 2.23 -5.57
N ASP A 25 15.48 1.75 -6.72
CA ASP A 25 15.84 2.31 -8.03
C ASP A 25 14.78 3.30 -8.52
N ALA A 26 13.58 3.29 -7.91
CA ALA A 26 12.44 4.12 -8.30
C ALA A 26 12.36 5.45 -7.55
N ARG A 27 13.00 5.58 -6.39
CA ARG A 27 12.93 6.77 -5.53
C ARG A 27 14.15 6.93 -4.63
N SER A 28 14.43 8.17 -4.24
CA SER A 28 15.55 8.52 -3.36
C SER A 28 15.17 8.65 -1.88
N THR A 29 13.96 8.21 -1.51
CA THR A 29 13.40 8.33 -0.17
C THR A 29 12.92 6.98 0.35
N MET A 30 12.71 6.86 1.67
CA MET A 30 12.37 5.60 2.32
C MET A 30 10.99 5.09 1.87
N TYR A 31 9.98 5.95 1.94
CA TYR A 31 8.60 5.61 1.62
C TYR A 31 8.16 6.20 0.28
N CYS A 32 7.29 5.49 -0.43
CA CYS A 32 6.66 6.00 -1.66
C CYS A 32 5.77 7.24 -1.39
N THR A 33 5.37 7.45 -0.14
CA THR A 33 4.53 8.55 0.32
C THR A 33 5.31 9.74 0.85
N ASP A 34 6.65 9.74 0.84
CA ASP A 34 7.45 10.84 1.39
C ASP A 34 7.20 12.19 0.70
N ILE A 35 6.67 12.19 -0.54
CA ILE A 35 6.19 13.41 -1.21
C ILE A 35 5.10 14.14 -0.40
N ALA A 36 4.26 13.39 0.32
CA ALA A 36 3.18 13.94 1.15
C ALA A 36 3.71 14.65 2.41
N LYS A 37 4.89 14.24 2.92
CA LYS A 37 5.55 14.92 4.04
C LYS A 37 5.94 16.35 3.69
N GLY A 38 6.40 16.59 2.47
CA GLY A 38 6.73 17.94 1.97
C GLY A 38 5.53 18.89 1.96
N LEU A 39 4.31 18.34 1.98
CA LEU A 39 3.05 19.08 2.02
C LEU A 39 2.40 19.11 3.41
N GLY A 40 3.04 18.50 4.42
CA GLY A 40 2.48 18.39 5.78
C GLY A 40 1.28 17.45 5.89
N ILE A 41 1.05 16.59 4.89
CA ILE A 41 -0.09 15.68 4.86
C ILE A 41 0.21 14.46 5.77
N PRO A 42 -0.71 14.05 6.66
CA PRO A 42 -0.54 12.86 7.49
C PRO A 42 -0.53 11.58 6.65
N ILE A 43 0.27 10.61 7.09
CA ILE A 43 0.49 9.33 6.41
C ILE A 43 0.27 8.18 7.39
N LEU A 44 -0.56 7.22 6.98
CA LEU A 44 -0.80 5.97 7.69
C LEU A 44 -0.16 4.82 6.89
N HIS A 45 0.87 4.19 7.44
CA HIS A 45 1.45 2.97 6.86
C HIS A 45 0.80 1.75 7.51
N VAL A 46 0.27 0.84 6.71
CA VAL A 46 -0.46 -0.33 7.20
C VAL A 46 -0.10 -1.59 6.41
N ASN A 47 -0.02 -2.72 7.12
CA ASN A 47 0.28 -4.02 6.52
C ASN A 47 -0.98 -4.59 5.86
N ALA A 48 -0.88 -4.95 4.57
CA ALA A 48 -1.97 -5.57 3.81
C ALA A 48 -2.38 -6.96 4.32
N ASP A 49 -1.48 -7.67 5.02
CA ASP A 49 -1.77 -8.97 5.64
C ASP A 49 -2.62 -8.85 6.92
N ASP A 50 -2.90 -7.64 7.42
CA ASP A 50 -3.85 -7.37 8.52
C ASP A 50 -5.06 -6.56 8.02
N PRO A 51 -6.11 -7.23 7.50
CA PRO A 51 -7.30 -6.55 6.97
C PRO A 51 -8.01 -5.65 7.99
N GLU A 52 -8.00 -6.01 9.28
CA GLU A 52 -8.63 -5.19 10.31
C GLU A 52 -7.86 -3.90 10.56
N ALA A 53 -6.53 -3.94 10.53
CA ALA A 53 -5.71 -2.73 10.62
C ALA A 53 -5.94 -1.81 9.40
N VAL A 54 -6.07 -2.38 8.20
CA VAL A 54 -6.41 -1.62 6.98
C VAL A 54 -7.76 -0.93 7.15
N ILE A 55 -8.78 -1.63 7.65
CA ILE A 55 -10.10 -1.03 7.93
C ILE A 55 -9.99 0.12 8.94
N ARG A 56 -9.24 -0.06 10.04
CA ARG A 56 -9.02 1.01 11.04
C ARG A 56 -8.31 2.22 10.43
N ALA A 57 -7.33 2.01 9.55
CA ALA A 57 -6.64 3.09 8.85
C ALA A 57 -7.60 3.86 7.92
N CYS A 58 -8.45 3.15 7.18
CA CYS A 58 -9.48 3.77 6.33
C CYS A 58 -10.51 4.57 7.14
N GLN A 59 -10.95 4.05 8.30
CA GLN A 59 -11.86 4.77 9.20
C GLN A 59 -11.22 6.06 9.73
N LEU A 60 -9.98 5.97 10.24
CA LEU A 60 -9.23 7.13 10.71
C LEU A 60 -9.04 8.17 9.60
N ALA A 61 -8.76 7.74 8.38
CA ALA A 61 -8.61 8.65 7.23
C ALA A 61 -9.92 9.33 6.84
N ALA A 62 -11.04 8.60 6.88
CA ALA A 62 -12.36 9.16 6.65
C ALA A 62 -12.73 10.20 7.71
N ASP A 63 -12.49 9.89 8.99
CA ASP A 63 -12.72 10.80 10.12
C ASP A 63 -11.82 12.04 10.04
N TRP A 64 -10.55 11.88 9.68
CA TRP A 64 -9.61 12.99 9.46
C TRP A 64 -10.12 13.94 8.38
N ARG A 65 -10.42 13.40 7.19
CA ARG A 65 -10.89 14.20 6.06
C ARG A 65 -12.22 14.87 6.37
N ALA A 66 -13.14 14.20 7.07
CA ALA A 66 -14.41 14.79 7.50
C ALA A 66 -14.20 15.94 8.50
N LYS A 67 -13.31 15.78 9.48
CA LYS A 67 -13.07 16.76 10.54
C LYS A 67 -12.25 17.96 10.09
N TYR A 68 -11.16 17.73 9.37
CA TYR A 68 -10.17 18.75 9.03
C TYR A 68 -10.32 19.27 7.60
N GLN A 69 -11.03 18.56 6.72
CA GLN A 69 -11.16 18.91 5.29
C GLN A 69 -9.79 19.04 4.60
N GLU A 70 -8.83 18.20 5.03
CA GLU A 70 -7.46 18.14 4.56
C GLU A 70 -7.14 16.75 3.97
N ASP A 71 -6.11 16.69 3.14
CA ASP A 71 -5.63 15.46 2.55
C ASP A 71 -5.12 14.50 3.64
N ILE A 72 -5.17 13.20 3.35
CA ILE A 72 -4.55 12.14 4.16
C ILE A 72 -4.16 10.99 3.25
N VAL A 73 -3.04 10.34 3.56
CA VAL A 73 -2.49 9.24 2.78
C VAL A 73 -2.55 7.94 3.58
N ILE A 74 -3.00 6.88 2.93
CA ILE A 74 -2.93 5.50 3.42
C ILE A 74 -1.99 4.72 2.49
N ASP A 75 -0.86 4.25 3.03
CA ASP A 75 0.10 3.38 2.36
C ASP A 75 -0.17 1.93 2.78
N VAL A 76 -0.85 1.17 1.93
CA VAL A 76 -1.14 -0.24 2.15
C VAL A 76 0.00 -1.08 1.58
N ILE A 77 0.84 -1.59 2.47
CA ILE A 77 2.07 -2.30 2.13
C ILE A 77 1.77 -3.79 1.99
N GLY A 78 1.95 -4.30 0.77
CA GLY A 78 1.71 -5.70 0.44
C GLY A 78 2.69 -6.21 -0.61
N TYR A 79 2.18 -7.06 -1.50
CA TYR A 79 2.97 -7.69 -2.56
C TYR A 79 2.12 -7.91 -3.82
N ARG A 80 2.77 -8.17 -4.95
CA ARG A 80 2.12 -8.58 -6.20
C ARG A 80 2.31 -10.08 -6.42
N ARG A 81 1.23 -10.84 -6.54
CA ARG A 81 1.29 -12.32 -6.67
C ARG A 81 1.90 -12.78 -8.00
N ASN A 82 1.50 -12.13 -9.09
CA ASN A 82 1.89 -12.46 -10.46
C ASN A 82 2.94 -11.46 -10.98
N GLY A 83 3.30 -11.59 -12.27
CA GLY A 83 4.05 -10.57 -13.00
C GLY A 83 3.32 -9.22 -13.06
N HIS A 84 3.85 -8.25 -13.80
CA HIS A 84 3.20 -6.95 -13.92
C HIS A 84 1.83 -7.08 -14.60
N ASN A 85 1.77 -7.93 -15.61
CA ASN A 85 0.55 -8.60 -16.05
C ASN A 85 0.63 -10.11 -15.74
N GLU A 86 -0.46 -10.84 -15.95
CA GLU A 86 -0.61 -12.26 -15.62
C GLU A 86 0.21 -13.19 -16.53
N LEU A 87 0.62 -12.72 -17.71
CA LEU A 87 1.44 -13.46 -18.67
C LEU A 87 2.95 -13.22 -18.46
N ASP A 88 3.31 -12.18 -17.69
CA ASP A 88 4.70 -11.86 -17.39
C ASP A 88 5.28 -12.83 -16.35
N ASN A 89 6.52 -13.27 -16.61
CA ASN A 89 7.32 -13.97 -15.61
C ASN A 89 8.22 -12.99 -14.84
N PRO A 90 7.99 -12.72 -13.54
CA PRO A 90 8.81 -11.82 -12.74
C PRO A 90 10.12 -12.44 -12.21
N GLU A 91 10.30 -13.75 -12.32
CA GLU A 91 11.49 -14.44 -11.77
C GLU A 91 12.85 -14.00 -12.36
N PRO A 92 12.98 -13.67 -13.66
CA PRO A 92 14.27 -13.26 -14.23
C PRO A 92 14.86 -12.00 -13.58
N THR A 93 14.01 -11.10 -13.10
CA THR A 93 14.44 -9.82 -12.50
C THR A 93 14.34 -9.81 -10.98
N MET A 94 13.43 -10.59 -10.38
CA MET A 94 13.18 -10.58 -8.93
C MET A 94 13.03 -12.00 -8.33
N PRO A 95 14.02 -12.89 -8.46
CA PRO A 95 13.88 -14.30 -8.10
C PRO A 95 13.63 -14.51 -6.59
N LEU A 96 14.31 -13.76 -5.73
CA LEU A 96 14.18 -13.90 -4.27
C LEU A 96 12.79 -13.47 -3.77
N THR A 97 12.31 -12.32 -4.21
CA THR A 97 10.98 -11.80 -3.86
C THR A 97 9.88 -12.74 -4.36
N CYS A 98 10.01 -13.26 -5.59
CA CYS A 98 9.06 -14.23 -6.14
C CYS A 98 9.01 -15.51 -5.30
N LYS A 99 10.16 -16.01 -4.83
CA LYS A 99 10.22 -17.19 -3.96
C LYS A 99 9.51 -16.95 -2.62
N LEU A 100 9.71 -15.79 -2.00
CA LEU A 100 9.02 -15.42 -0.75
C LEU A 100 7.50 -15.35 -0.96
N ILE A 101 7.07 -14.66 -2.01
CA ILE A 101 5.65 -14.51 -2.34
C ILE A 101 5.00 -15.86 -2.63
N LYS A 102 5.63 -16.73 -3.41
CA LYS A 102 5.11 -18.09 -3.71
C LYS A 102 4.87 -18.91 -2.44
N ASN A 103 5.70 -18.74 -1.42
CA ASN A 103 5.57 -19.44 -0.15
C ASN A 103 4.61 -18.76 0.85
N HIS A 104 4.18 -17.52 0.56
CA HIS A 104 3.24 -16.78 1.40
C HIS A 104 1.80 -17.09 1.02
N PRO A 105 0.93 -17.55 1.94
CA PRO A 105 -0.48 -17.78 1.65
C PRO A 105 -1.21 -16.49 1.24
N PRO A 106 -2.29 -16.55 0.43
CA PRO A 106 -3.10 -15.38 0.12
C PRO A 106 -3.71 -14.77 1.38
N VAL A 107 -3.82 -13.43 1.44
CA VAL A 107 -4.37 -12.68 2.59
C VAL A 107 -5.76 -13.20 2.97
N ALA A 108 -6.62 -13.46 1.98
CA ALA A 108 -7.96 -13.98 2.21
C ALA A 108 -7.94 -15.33 2.97
N ARG A 109 -6.95 -16.18 2.69
CA ARG A 109 -6.78 -17.46 3.39
C ARG A 109 -6.30 -17.24 4.82
N LEU A 110 -5.25 -16.42 5.01
CA LEU A 110 -4.72 -16.09 6.34
C LEU A 110 -5.81 -15.53 7.25
N TYR A 111 -6.62 -14.61 6.73
CA TYR A 111 -7.70 -14.00 7.50
C TYR A 111 -8.85 -14.97 7.77
N SER A 112 -9.21 -15.83 6.80
CA SER A 112 -10.22 -16.88 7.03
C SER A 112 -9.79 -17.86 8.12
N GLU A 113 -8.52 -18.28 8.13
CA GLU A 113 -7.98 -19.18 9.16
C GLU A 113 -8.02 -18.51 10.54
N LYS A 114 -7.67 -17.22 10.62
CA LYS A 114 -7.77 -16.42 11.87
C LYS A 114 -9.19 -16.37 12.42
N LEU A 115 -10.22 -16.24 11.58
CA LEU A 115 -11.62 -16.13 12.01
C LEU A 115 -12.24 -17.47 12.46
N GLN A 116 -11.62 -18.60 12.11
CA GLN A 116 -12.08 -19.94 12.48
C GLN A 116 -11.44 -20.45 13.78
N ALA A 117 -10.36 -19.81 14.23
CA ALA A 117 -9.68 -20.09 15.50
C ALA A 117 -10.42 -19.43 16.67
#